data_AF-A0A941NDX5-F1
#
_entry.id   AF-A0A941NDX5-F1
#
_cell.length_a   1.000
_cell.length_b   1.000
_cell.length_c   1.000
_cell.angle_alpha   90.00
_cell.angle_beta   90.00
_cell.angle_gamma   90.00
#
_symmetry.space_group_name_H-M   'P 1'
#
loop_
_entity.id
_entity.type
_entity.pdbx_description
1 polymer ?
#
loop_
_entity_poly.entity_id
_entity_poly.type
_entity_poly.pdbx_seq_one_letter_code
_entity_poly.pdbx_strand_id
1 'polypeptide(L)'
;MRFWDHIRQGDWVTFERARLWAVALLIAYAIAIAGLFLTAHGLNDYQDRPLGSDFSNIYTAGIQANAGHAADIYVPPKHLAAERAIFGAKTPFYGWHYPPFLLLLATPLARLPYLAALFVWQALTF
;
A
#
# COMPACT_ATOMS: atom_id res chain seq x y z
N MET A 1 13.61 -7.66 42.47
CA MET A 1 12.72 -6.73 41.75
C MET A 1 11.63 -7.56 41.10
N ARG A 2 10.33 -7.25 41.30
CA ARG A 2 9.24 -8.10 40.77
C ARG A 2 9.11 -7.83 39.26
N PHE A 3 8.75 -8.85 38.47
CA PHE A 3 8.56 -8.77 37.02
C PHE A 3 7.76 -7.53 36.57
N TRP A 4 6.71 -7.20 37.32
CA TRP A 4 5.83 -6.05 37.07
C TRP A 4 6.51 -4.69 37.21
N ASP A 5 7.52 -4.57 38.08
CA ASP A 5 8.27 -3.32 38.26
C ASP A 5 9.11 -3.01 37.01
N HIS A 6 9.70 -4.05 36.41
CA HIS A 6 10.55 -3.91 35.23
C HIS A 6 9.74 -3.52 33.97
N ILE A 7 8.52 -4.07 33.82
CA ILE A 7 7.60 -3.64 32.75
C ILE A 7 7.17 -2.19 32.98
N ARG A 8 6.79 -1.84 34.22
CA ARG A 8 6.29 -0.50 34.56
C ARG A 8 7.34 0.60 34.36
N GLN A 9 8.61 0.33 34.67
CA GLN A 9 9.67 1.34 34.57
C GLN A 9 10.24 1.48 33.16
N GLY A 10 10.06 0.47 32.30
CA GLY A 10 10.50 0.55 30.90
C GLY A 10 12.00 0.32 30.71
N ASP A 11 12.73 -0.11 31.74
CA ASP A 11 14.18 -0.33 31.73
C ASP A 11 14.66 -1.36 30.68
N TRP A 12 13.71 -2.11 30.10
CA TRP A 12 13.92 -3.04 29.01
C TRP A 12 14.09 -2.34 27.65
N VAL A 13 13.71 -1.07 27.50
CA VAL A 13 13.92 -0.26 26.28
C VAL A 13 15.26 0.48 26.40
N THR A 14 16.35 -0.22 26.08
CA THR A 14 17.69 0.39 26.03
C THR A 14 18.04 0.80 24.61
N PHE A 15 19.01 1.71 24.45
CA PHE A 15 19.48 2.13 23.13
C PHE A 15 20.00 0.95 22.30
N GLU A 16 20.71 0.01 22.94
CA GLU A 16 21.24 -1.20 22.29
C GLU A 16 20.11 -2.09 21.79
N ARG A 17 19.07 -2.30 22.60
CA ARG A 17 17.90 -3.10 22.20
C ARG A 17 17.10 -2.41 21.10
N ALA A 18 16.88 -1.10 21.22
CA ALA A 18 16.20 -0.32 20.18
C ALA A 18 16.95 -0.38 18.85
N ARG A 19 18.28 -0.20 18.87
CA ARG A 19 19.13 -0.30 17.67
C ARG A 19 19.11 -1.71 17.07
N LEU A 20 19.19 -2.74 17.91
CA LEU A 20 19.14 -4.13 17.45
C LEU A 20 17.81 -4.41 16.72
N TRP A 21 16.68 -4.04 17.32
CA TRP A 21 15.37 -4.23 16.70
C TRP A 21 15.19 -3.37 15.44
N ALA A 22 15.66 -2.12 15.44
CA ALA A 22 15.59 -1.26 14.26
C ALA A 22 16.37 -1.84 13.07
N VAL A 23 17.59 -2.32 13.29
CA VAL A 23 18.40 -2.96 12.24
C VAL A 23 17.79 -4.30 11.81
N ALA A 24 17.31 -5.11 12.75
CA ALA A 24 16.66 -6.38 12.43
C ALA A 24 15.40 -6.18 11.58
N LEU A 25 14.56 -5.20 11.93
CA LEU A 25 13.37 -4.85 11.15
C LEU A 25 13.76 -4.29 9.79
N LEU A 26 14.77 -3.41 9.70
CA LEU A 26 15.24 -2.87 8.42
C LEU A 26 15.68 -3.99 7.47
N ILE A 27 16.47 -4.95 7.96
CA ILE A 27 16.91 -6.11 7.18
C ILE A 27 15.71 -6.97 6.78
N ALA A 28 14.80 -7.25 7.72
CA ALA A 28 13.62 -8.07 7.45
C ALA A 28 12.71 -7.43 6.38
N TYR A 29 12.46 -6.11 6.46
CA TYR A 29 11.70 -5.36 5.46
C TYR A 29 12.42 -5.34 4.11
N ALA A 30 13.75 -5.13 4.09
CA ALA A 30 14.51 -5.17 2.84
C ALA A 30 14.43 -6.54 2.15
N ILE A 31 14.54 -7.64 2.92
CA ILE A 31 14.36 -9.00 2.41
C ILE A 31 12.92 -9.22 1.91
N ALA A 32 11.92 -8.77 2.66
CA ALA A 32 10.51 -8.91 2.27
C ALA A 32 10.20 -8.15 0.97
N ILE A 33 10.68 -6.91 0.84
CA ILE A 33 10.53 -6.10 -0.38
C ILE A 33 11.26 -6.76 -1.55
N ALA A 34 12.50 -7.22 -1.35
CA ALA A 34 13.23 -7.94 -2.39
C ALA A 34 12.48 -9.21 -2.81
N GLY A 35 11.97 -9.99 -1.87
CA GLY A 35 11.16 -11.18 -2.16
C GLY A 35 9.88 -10.85 -2.94
N LEU A 36 9.20 -9.76 -2.59
CA LEU A 36 8.02 -9.27 -3.31
C LEU A 36 8.35 -8.96 -4.78
N PHE A 37 9.42 -8.22 -5.05
CA PHE A 37 9.81 -7.87 -6.43
C PHE A 37 10.38 -9.06 -7.22
N LEU A 38 11.14 -9.94 -6.58
CA LEU A 38 11.72 -11.13 -7.22
C LEU A 38 10.65 -12.17 -7.61
N THR A 39 9.51 -12.17 -6.92
CA THR A 39 8.40 -13.09 -7.18
C THR A 39 7.23 -12.44 -7.91
N ALA A 40 7.33 -11.13 -8.20
CA ALA A 40 6.31 -10.37 -8.89
C ALA A 40 6.22 -10.74 -10.37
N HIS A 41 5.02 -10.58 -10.93
CA HIS A 41 4.76 -10.68 -12.36
C HIS A 41 3.97 -9.44 -12.84
N GLY A 42 4.64 -8.59 -13.63
CA GLY A 42 4.06 -7.32 -14.06
C GLY A 42 3.83 -6.38 -12.87
N LEU A 43 2.58 -5.99 -12.64
CA LEU A 43 2.19 -5.08 -11.55
C LEU A 43 1.76 -5.81 -10.26
N ASN A 44 1.83 -7.15 -10.24
CA ASN A 44 1.29 -7.96 -9.15
C ASN A 44 2.37 -8.81 -8.48
N ASP A 45 2.14 -9.17 -7.23
CA ASP A 45 2.90 -10.19 -6.52
C ASP A 45 2.51 -11.61 -6.96
N TYR A 46 3.18 -12.61 -6.39
CA TYR A 46 2.98 -14.04 -6.67
C TYR A 46 1.58 -14.57 -6.37
N GLN A 47 0.71 -13.80 -5.71
CA GLN A 47 -0.68 -14.15 -5.39
C GLN A 47 -1.69 -13.34 -6.22
N ASP A 48 -1.27 -12.74 -7.33
CA ASP A 48 -2.10 -11.88 -8.17
C ASP A 48 -2.61 -10.61 -7.46
N ARG A 49 -1.95 -10.18 -6.37
CA ARG A 49 -2.27 -8.93 -5.67
C ARG A 49 -1.44 -7.78 -6.23
N PRO A 50 -1.98 -6.57 -6.39
CA PRO A 50 -1.19 -5.42 -6.83
C PRO A 50 -0.01 -5.16 -5.89
N LEU A 51 1.16 -4.85 -6.46
CA LEU A 51 2.28 -4.32 -5.68
C LEU A 51 1.84 -3.00 -5.05
N GLY A 52 1.92 -2.84 -3.72
CA GLY A 52 1.30 -1.70 -3.03
C GLY A 52 -0.23 -1.79 -3.04
N SER A 53 -0.76 -2.93 -2.60
CA SER A 53 -2.21 -3.23 -2.59
C SER A 53 -3.07 -2.26 -1.77
N ASP A 54 -2.48 -1.53 -0.83
CA ASP A 54 -3.11 -0.41 -0.11
C ASP A 54 -3.29 0.83 -1.00
N PHE A 55 -2.36 1.08 -1.92
CA PHE A 55 -2.38 2.18 -2.88
C PHE A 55 -3.21 1.87 -4.14
N SER A 56 -3.39 0.60 -4.51
CA SER A 56 -4.05 0.19 -5.75
C SER A 56 -5.45 0.80 -5.94
N ASN A 57 -6.26 0.89 -4.87
CA ASN A 57 -7.58 1.52 -4.91
C ASN A 57 -7.49 3.02 -5.23
N ILE A 58 -6.47 3.71 -4.71
CA ILE A 58 -6.26 5.14 -4.92
C ILE A 58 -5.94 5.41 -6.38
N TYR A 59 -5.01 4.62 -6.92
CA TYR A 59 -4.69 4.68 -8.35
C TYR A 59 -5.92 4.39 -9.22
N THR A 60 -6.66 3.33 -8.92
CA THR A 60 -7.85 2.91 -9.68
C THR A 60 -8.97 3.95 -9.63
N ALA A 61 -9.17 4.59 -8.47
CA ALA A 61 -10.13 5.68 -8.33
C ALA A 61 -9.71 6.91 -9.13
N GLY A 62 -8.41 7.24 -9.14
CA GLY A 62 -7.86 8.31 -9.97
C GLY A 62 -8.06 8.06 -11.46
N ILE A 63 -7.85 6.82 -11.93
CA ILE A 63 -8.14 6.42 -13.31
C ILE A 63 -9.62 6.62 -13.65
N GLN A 64 -10.53 6.13 -12.82
CA GLN A 64 -11.98 6.29 -13.03
C GLN A 64 -12.40 7.76 -13.04
N ALA A 65 -11.90 8.56 -12.09
CA ALA A 65 -12.21 9.98 -12.03
C ALA A 65 -11.67 10.75 -13.25
N ASN A 66 -10.45 10.47 -13.71
CA ASN A 66 -9.90 11.05 -14.93
C ASN A 66 -10.71 10.66 -16.19
N ALA A 67 -11.36 9.50 -16.18
CA ALA A 67 -12.24 9.03 -17.25
C ALA A 67 -13.69 9.56 -17.15
N GLY A 68 -14.00 10.44 -16.19
CA GLY A 68 -15.36 10.98 -15.99
C GLY A 68 -16.30 10.08 -15.18
N HIS A 69 -15.80 8.99 -14.59
CA HIS A 69 -16.57 8.00 -13.82
C HIS A 69 -16.31 8.12 -12.31
N ALA A 70 -16.11 9.33 -11.78
CA ALA A 70 -15.74 9.55 -10.38
C ALA A 70 -16.75 8.97 -9.37
N ALA A 71 -18.04 8.89 -9.72
CA ALA A 71 -19.06 8.30 -8.84
C ALA A 71 -19.00 6.77 -8.77
N ASP A 72 -18.46 6.11 -9.81
CA ASP A 72 -18.45 4.65 -9.92
C ASP A 72 -17.49 3.98 -8.92
N ILE A 73 -16.55 4.74 -8.36
CA ILE A 73 -15.63 4.26 -7.32
C ILE A 73 -16.34 3.82 -6.04
N TYR A 74 -17.54 4.36 -5.77
CA TYR A 74 -18.38 3.99 -4.62
C TYR A 74 -19.31 2.80 -4.92
N VAL A 75 -19.27 2.26 -6.14
CA VAL A 75 -20.07 1.12 -6.57
C VAL A 75 -19.15 -0.11 -6.66
N PRO A 76 -19.16 -1.03 -5.66
CA PRO A 76 -18.13 -2.07 -5.55
C PRO A 76 -17.93 -2.94 -6.81
N PRO A 77 -18.98 -3.39 -7.51
CA PRO A 77 -18.80 -4.17 -8.74
C PRO A 77 -18.11 -3.38 -9.86
N LYS A 78 -18.37 -2.07 -9.97
CA LYS A 78 -17.75 -1.21 -10.99
C LYS A 78 -16.30 -0.92 -10.64
N HIS A 79 -16.02 -0.62 -9.37
CA HIS A 79 -14.66 -0.40 -8.91
C HIS A 79 -13.81 -1.65 -9.08
N LEU A 80 -14.31 -2.84 -8.69
CA LEU A 80 -13.62 -4.11 -8.91
C LEU A 80 -13.34 -4.38 -10.40
N ALA A 81 -14.28 -4.06 -11.29
CA ALA A 81 -14.07 -4.21 -12.72
C ALA A 81 -12.92 -3.32 -13.22
N ALA A 82 -12.83 -2.08 -12.72
CA ALA A 82 -11.72 -1.17 -13.02
C ALA A 82 -10.39 -1.69 -12.44
N GLU A 83 -10.37 -2.21 -11.22
CA GLU A 83 -9.17 -2.82 -10.62
C GLU A 83 -8.67 -3.98 -11.46
N ARG A 84 -9.57 -4.89 -11.86
CA ARG A 84 -9.23 -6.05 -12.67
C ARG A 84 -8.82 -5.70 -14.10
N ALA A 85 -9.26 -4.57 -14.63
CA ALA A 85 -8.78 -4.06 -15.91
C ALA A 85 -7.29 -3.63 -15.84
N ILE A 86 -6.82 -3.20 -14.67
CA ILE A 86 -5.43 -2.74 -14.46
C ILE A 86 -4.53 -3.90 -13.99
N PHE A 87 -5.01 -4.68 -13.02
CA PHE A 87 -4.24 -5.67 -12.28
C PHE A 87 -4.58 -7.11 -12.65
N GLY A 88 -5.56 -7.35 -13.53
CA GLY A 88 -5.91 -8.67 -14.04
C GLY A 88 -7.12 -9.32 -13.37
N ALA A 89 -7.65 -10.37 -13.98
CA ALA A 89 -8.94 -10.96 -13.60
C ALA A 89 -9.00 -11.55 -12.18
N LYS A 90 -7.85 -11.92 -11.61
CA LYS A 90 -7.74 -12.55 -10.29
C LYS A 90 -7.57 -11.55 -9.15
N THR A 91 -7.44 -10.25 -9.45
CA THR A 91 -7.27 -9.21 -8.43
C THR A 91 -8.42 -9.27 -7.41
N PRO A 92 -8.09 -9.35 -6.10
CA PRO A 92 -9.05 -9.16 -5.02
C PRO A 92 -9.66 -7.76 -5.05
N PHE A 93 -10.75 -7.55 -4.32
CA PHE A 93 -11.37 -6.23 -4.23
C PHE A 93 -10.64 -5.34 -3.22
N TYR A 94 -10.19 -4.15 -3.66
CA TYR A 94 -9.68 -3.10 -2.79
C TYR A 94 -10.62 -1.89 -2.84
N GLY A 95 -11.47 -1.78 -1.82
CA GLY A 95 -12.54 -0.79 -1.78
C GLY A 95 -12.06 0.64 -1.57
N TRP A 96 -12.66 1.58 -2.31
CA TRP A 96 -12.56 3.00 -2.01
C TRP A 96 -13.51 3.37 -0.85
N HIS A 97 -12.95 3.80 0.27
CA HIS A 97 -13.69 4.17 1.48
C HIS A 97 -13.52 5.64 1.88
N TYR A 98 -12.81 6.41 1.06
CA TYR A 98 -12.44 7.78 1.36
C TYR A 98 -13.50 8.77 0.88
N PRO A 99 -13.59 9.95 1.50
CA PRO A 99 -14.43 11.04 1.00
C PRO A 99 -13.95 11.54 -0.38
N PRO A 100 -14.84 12.14 -1.20
CA PRO A 100 -14.53 12.54 -2.58
C PRO A 100 -13.34 13.48 -2.76
N PHE A 101 -13.01 14.31 -1.76
CA PHE A 101 -11.90 15.26 -1.88
C PHE A 101 -10.54 14.58 -2.05
N LEU A 102 -10.38 13.31 -1.64
CA LEU A 102 -9.13 12.57 -1.84
C LEU A 102 -8.86 12.29 -3.34
N LEU A 103 -9.88 12.40 -4.20
CA LEU A 103 -9.71 12.33 -5.66
C LEU A 103 -8.84 13.46 -6.22
N LEU A 104 -8.72 14.59 -5.49
CA LEU A 104 -7.78 15.67 -5.85
C LEU A 104 -6.32 15.20 -5.83
N LEU A 105 -5.99 14.19 -4.99
CA LEU A 105 -4.68 13.55 -4.97
C LEU A 105 -4.61 12.35 -5.93
N ALA A 106 -5.68 11.55 -5.99
CA ALA A 106 -5.72 10.35 -6.83
C ALA A 106 -5.61 10.66 -8.33
N THR A 107 -6.30 11.70 -8.80
CA THR A 107 -6.35 12.06 -10.24
C THR A 107 -4.99 12.47 -10.84
N PRO A 108 -4.16 13.34 -10.22
CA PRO A 108 -2.82 13.63 -10.75
C PRO A 108 -1.89 12.41 -10.66
N LEU A 109 -1.94 11.64 -9.57
CA LEU A 109 -1.11 10.44 -9.42
C LEU A 109 -1.41 9.38 -10.49
N ALA A 110 -2.69 9.16 -10.81
CA ALA A 110 -3.13 8.21 -11.82
C ALA A 110 -2.77 8.59 -13.27
N ARG A 111 -2.13 9.75 -13.50
CA ARG A 111 -1.55 10.10 -14.81
C ARG A 111 -0.14 9.53 -15.00
N LEU A 112 0.51 9.08 -13.93
CA LEU A 112 1.80 8.42 -13.98
C LEU A 112 1.61 6.92 -14.23
N PRO A 113 2.60 6.22 -14.81
CA PRO A 113 2.63 4.76 -14.77
C PRO A 113 2.52 4.25 -13.33
N TYR A 114 1.79 3.16 -13.12
CA TYR A 114 1.45 2.64 -11.78
C TYR A 114 2.62 2.60 -10.79
N LEU A 115 3.76 2.02 -11.19
CA LEU A 115 4.93 1.89 -10.31
C LEU A 115 5.55 3.25 -9.95
N ALA A 116 5.51 4.22 -10.87
CA ALA A 116 5.96 5.58 -10.59
C ALA A 116 4.99 6.29 -9.63
N ALA A 117 3.68 6.13 -9.82
CA ALA A 117 2.67 6.65 -8.91
C ALA A 117 2.82 6.06 -7.50
N LEU A 118 3.03 4.75 -7.41
CA LEU A 118 3.28 4.04 -6.15
C LEU A 118 4.55 4.57 -5.46
N PHE A 119 5.65 4.74 -6.21
CA PHE A 119 6.88 5.29 -5.65
C PHE A 119 6.68 6.71 -5.10
N VAL A 120 5.98 7.58 -5.84
CA VAL A 120 5.66 8.94 -5.38
C VAL A 120 4.78 8.91 -4.14
N TRP A 121 3.77 8.04 -4.09
CA TRP A 121 2.91 7.87 -2.92
C TRP A 121 3.74 7.48 -1.69
N GLN A 122 4.55 6.43 -1.80
CA GLN A 122 5.41 5.94 -0.72
C GLN A 122 6.38 7.02 -0.22
N ALA A 123 7.00 7.79 -1.12
CA ALA A 123 7.95 8.83 -0.75
C ALA A 123 7.32 10.04 -0.02
N LEU A 124 6.01 10.24 -0.12
CA LEU A 124 5.32 11.39 0.46
C LEU A 124 4.52 11.06 1.73
N THR A 125 4.24 9.78 1.99
CA THR A 125 3.38 9.36 3.12
C THR A 125 4.08 8.55 4.20
N PHE A 126 5.37 8.27 4.04
CA PHE A 126 6.22 7.55 5.00
C PHE A 126 7.47 8.36 5.33
#